data_AF-A0A8K0XQF9-F1
#
_entry.id   AF-A0A8K0XQF9-F1
#
_cell.length_a   1.000
_cell.length_b   1.000
_cell.length_c   1.000
_cell.angle_alpha   90.00
_cell.angle_beta   90.00
_cell.angle_gamma   90.00
#
_symmetry.space_group_name_H-M   'P 1'
#
loop_
_entity.id
_entity.type
_entity.pdbx_description
1 polymer ?
#
loop_
_entity_poly.entity_id
_entity_poly.type
_entity_poly.pdbx_seq_one_letter_code
_entity_poly.pdbx_strand_id
1 'polypeptide(L)'
;MNNSDTNHYVSSSRDSGAFLDGLKLDSEVEEYLDVLTDVAETLGLENLSFSSFLSAISDLSSEELALRRSLLHLQDAEATLQDHLVATKYEESLINGWVQSLQSTSGSETASLERKKAQLYAKSKEYQKELEKVKASMSPDRPPMTITELAAYKDQLKKKEQELKTKRAKIQAYQGLPPNVDLARLELQNARDEYVKLIQLRERLLGSMARGVA
;
A
#
# COMPACT_ATOMS: atom_id res chain seq x y z
N MET A 1 -46.00 -55.36 37.77
CA MET A 1 -44.89 -55.55 38.74
C MET A 1 -45.06 -54.47 39.78
N ASN A 2 -45.98 -54.64 40.73
CA ASN A 2 -45.78 -55.32 42.03
C ASN A 2 -44.59 -54.73 42.79
N ASN A 3 -44.86 -53.80 43.71
CA ASN A 3 -44.97 -54.21 45.11
C ASN A 3 -45.80 -53.20 45.90
N SER A 4 -46.76 -53.76 46.60
CA SER A 4 -47.56 -53.15 47.65
C SER A 4 -46.77 -53.12 48.96
N ASP A 5 -47.32 -52.32 49.86
CA ASP A 5 -47.36 -52.51 51.32
C ASP A 5 -46.28 -51.89 52.21
N THR A 6 -46.83 -51.44 53.35
CA THR A 6 -46.21 -51.22 54.66
C THR A 6 -45.38 -49.95 54.87
N ASN A 7 -46.01 -48.89 55.38
CA ASN A 7 -46.14 -48.72 56.83
C ASN A 7 -46.96 -47.49 57.22
N HIS A 8 -48.10 -47.77 57.85
CA HIS A 8 -48.67 -46.97 58.93
C HIS A 8 -47.59 -46.71 59.99
N TYR A 9 -47.34 -45.48 60.40
CA TYR A 9 -47.03 -45.13 61.80
C TYR A 9 -47.22 -43.61 62.00
N VAL A 10 -48.17 -43.27 62.87
CA VAL A 10 -48.21 -42.10 63.75
C VAL A 10 -48.62 -40.76 63.14
N SER A 11 -49.94 -40.60 62.99
CA SER A 11 -50.61 -39.35 63.32
C SER A 11 -50.78 -39.30 64.84
N SER A 12 -49.81 -38.72 65.55
CA SER A 12 -49.95 -38.34 66.96
C SER A 12 -49.31 -36.97 67.16
N SER A 13 -50.10 -35.92 66.99
CA SER A 13 -49.78 -34.57 67.48
C SER A 13 -51.03 -33.72 67.41
N ARG A 14 -51.93 -33.89 68.39
CA ARG A 14 -52.94 -32.86 68.72
C ARG A 14 -53.22 -32.67 70.22
N ASP A 15 -52.52 -33.37 71.12
CA ASP A 15 -52.76 -33.27 72.58
C ASP A 15 -51.52 -32.86 73.41
N SER A 16 -50.51 -32.22 72.81
CA SER A 16 -49.32 -31.77 73.56
C SER A 16 -49.47 -30.39 74.21
N GLY A 17 -50.52 -29.63 73.89
CA GLY A 17 -50.71 -28.26 74.39
C GLY A 17 -51.06 -28.17 75.88
N ALA A 18 -51.63 -29.22 76.48
CA ALA A 18 -52.06 -29.20 77.88
C ALA A 18 -51.01 -29.73 78.88
N PHE A 19 -49.89 -30.30 78.42
CA PHE A 19 -48.87 -30.89 79.30
C PHE A 19 -47.74 -29.92 79.67
N LEU A 20 -47.64 -28.77 79.00
CA LEU A 20 -46.54 -27.81 79.17
C LEU A 20 -46.90 -26.60 80.03
N ASP A 21 -48.18 -26.43 80.39
CA ASP A 21 -48.72 -25.23 81.07
C ASP A 21 -48.27 -25.06 82.53
N GLY A 22 -47.35 -25.91 83.01
CA GLY A 22 -46.82 -25.91 84.38
C GLY A 22 -45.30 -26.01 84.49
N LEU A 23 -44.56 -26.03 83.38
CA LEU A 23 -43.09 -25.99 83.41
C LEU A 23 -42.64 -24.53 83.42
N LYS A 24 -42.12 -24.06 84.57
CA LYS A 24 -41.35 -22.80 84.60
C LYS A 24 -40.04 -23.07 83.90
N LEU A 25 -39.94 -22.68 82.63
CA LEU A 25 -38.66 -22.68 81.93
C LEU A 25 -37.78 -21.59 82.56
N ASP A 26 -36.48 -21.84 82.53
CA ASP A 26 -35.50 -20.84 82.90
C ASP A 26 -35.51 -19.72 81.85
N SER A 27 -35.37 -18.47 82.28
CA SER A 27 -35.52 -17.28 81.41
C SER A 27 -34.60 -17.34 80.19
N GLU A 28 -33.42 -17.94 80.35
CA GLU A 28 -32.46 -18.13 79.25
C GLU A 28 -33.00 -19.09 78.19
N VAL A 29 -33.73 -20.14 78.59
CA VAL A 29 -34.25 -21.17 77.66
C VAL A 29 -35.45 -20.63 76.87
N GLU A 30 -36.27 -19.75 77.47
CA GLU A 30 -37.35 -19.05 76.76
C GLU A 30 -36.77 -18.15 75.66
N GLU A 31 -35.73 -17.37 75.95
CA GLU A 31 -35.04 -16.54 74.96
C GLU A 31 -34.44 -17.38 73.81
N TYR A 32 -33.82 -18.52 74.12
CA TYR A 32 -33.27 -19.41 73.08
C TYR A 32 -34.37 -20.05 72.22
N LEU A 33 -35.53 -20.33 72.79
CA LEU A 33 -36.66 -20.93 72.06
C LEU A 33 -37.32 -19.90 71.13
N ASP A 34 -37.46 -18.65 71.58
CA ASP A 34 -37.94 -17.53 70.77
C ASP A 34 -37.02 -17.29 69.55
N VAL A 35 -35.70 -17.28 69.77
CA VAL A 35 -34.73 -17.16 68.67
C VAL A 35 -34.84 -18.35 67.70
N LEU A 36 -35.07 -19.56 68.20
CA LEU A 36 -35.21 -20.74 67.34
C LEU A 36 -36.52 -20.70 66.52
N THR A 37 -37.61 -20.20 67.11
CA THR A 37 -38.87 -20.00 66.39
C THR A 37 -38.76 -18.90 65.34
N ASP A 38 -38.06 -17.80 65.63
CA ASP A 38 -37.78 -16.73 64.66
C ASP A 38 -36.93 -17.26 63.48
N VAL A 39 -35.91 -18.08 63.78
CA VAL A 39 -35.09 -18.74 62.75
C VAL A 39 -35.93 -19.73 61.93
N ALA A 40 -36.87 -20.45 62.54
CA ALA A 40 -37.77 -21.34 61.82
C ALA A 40 -38.72 -20.57 60.89
N GLU A 41 -39.29 -19.46 61.36
CA GLU A 41 -40.19 -18.61 60.58
C GLU A 41 -39.45 -17.97 59.40
N THR A 42 -38.25 -17.43 59.63
CA THR A 42 -37.42 -16.83 58.58
C THR A 42 -36.95 -17.84 57.53
N LEU A 43 -36.66 -19.09 57.93
CA LEU A 43 -36.34 -20.19 57.02
C LEU A 43 -37.59 -20.86 56.42
N GLY A 44 -38.80 -20.46 56.82
CA GLY A 44 -40.06 -21.03 56.32
C GLY A 44 -40.28 -22.49 56.72
N LEU A 45 -39.77 -22.93 57.86
CA LEU A 45 -39.83 -24.33 58.31
C LEU A 45 -41.16 -24.65 59.01
N GLU A 46 -41.89 -25.64 58.48
CA GLU A 46 -43.13 -26.14 59.10
C GLU A 46 -42.87 -27.06 60.31
N ASN A 47 -41.66 -27.64 60.42
CA ASN A 47 -41.29 -28.59 61.46
C ASN A 47 -40.00 -28.16 62.16
N LEU A 48 -40.04 -27.95 63.48
CA LEU A 48 -38.89 -27.60 64.36
C LEU A 48 -37.91 -28.77 64.60
N SER A 49 -37.89 -29.77 63.72
CA SER A 49 -36.91 -30.86 63.80
C SER A 49 -35.52 -30.35 63.42
N PHE A 50 -34.49 -30.81 64.14
CA PHE A 50 -33.09 -30.54 63.83
C PHE A 50 -32.74 -30.87 62.37
N SER A 51 -33.31 -31.94 61.82
CA SER A 51 -33.10 -32.33 60.41
C SER A 51 -33.62 -31.29 59.41
N SER A 52 -34.72 -30.61 59.74
CA SER A 52 -35.33 -29.58 58.89
C SER A 52 -34.45 -28.33 58.86
N PHE A 53 -33.96 -27.89 60.03
CA PHE A 53 -33.00 -26.79 60.13
C PHE A 53 -31.71 -27.08 59.37
N LEU A 54 -31.14 -28.28 59.56
CA LEU A 54 -29.90 -28.65 58.88
C LEU A 54 -30.10 -28.70 57.35
N SER A 55 -31.24 -29.21 56.88
CA SER A 55 -31.59 -29.19 55.45
C SER A 55 -31.70 -27.77 54.93
N ALA A 56 -32.48 -26.89 55.58
CA ALA A 56 -32.66 -25.51 55.14
C ALA A 56 -31.35 -24.71 55.15
N ILE A 57 -30.49 -24.91 56.16
CA ILE A 57 -29.16 -24.31 56.20
C ILE A 57 -28.29 -24.84 55.05
N SER A 58 -28.33 -26.15 54.80
CA SER A 58 -27.61 -26.75 53.67
C SER A 58 -28.12 -26.20 52.34
N ASP A 59 -29.43 -26.10 52.15
CA ASP A 59 -30.06 -25.58 50.93
C ASP A 59 -29.70 -24.12 50.71
N LEU A 60 -29.82 -23.27 51.74
CA LEU A 60 -29.41 -21.87 51.71
C LEU A 60 -27.92 -21.72 51.38
N SER A 61 -27.05 -22.54 51.98
CA SER A 61 -25.62 -22.53 51.67
C SER A 61 -25.34 -22.94 50.23
N SER A 62 -26.12 -23.89 49.69
CA SER A 62 -26.00 -24.34 48.31
C SER A 62 -26.45 -23.26 47.33
N GLU A 63 -27.52 -22.55 47.66
CA GLU A 63 -28.04 -21.42 46.89
C GLU A 63 -27.06 -20.25 46.92
N GLU A 64 -26.51 -19.92 48.08
CA GLU A 64 -25.49 -18.88 48.21
C GLU A 64 -24.27 -19.18 47.31
N LEU A 65 -23.77 -20.43 47.33
CA LEU A 65 -22.67 -20.84 46.46
C LEU A 65 -23.03 -20.80 44.98
N ALA A 66 -24.26 -21.19 44.62
CA ALA A 66 -24.76 -21.12 43.26
C ALA A 66 -24.87 -19.67 42.77
N LEU A 67 -25.41 -18.77 43.60
CA LEU A 67 -25.52 -17.35 43.33
C LEU A 67 -24.14 -16.71 43.19
N ARG A 68 -23.21 -16.98 44.12
CA ARG A 68 -21.82 -16.50 44.03
C ARG A 68 -21.15 -16.96 42.73
N ARG A 69 -21.34 -18.22 42.33
CA ARG A 69 -20.81 -18.73 41.07
C ARG A 69 -21.43 -18.01 39.87
N SER A 70 -22.74 -17.81 39.86
CA SER A 70 -23.40 -17.07 38.77
C SER A 70 -22.94 -15.61 38.70
N LEU A 71 -22.70 -14.97 39.85
CA LEU A 71 -22.20 -13.60 39.93
C LEU A 71 -20.81 -13.50 39.33
N LEU A 72 -19.91 -14.44 39.67
CA LEU A 72 -18.57 -14.48 39.08
C LEU A 72 -18.61 -14.70 37.57
N HIS A 73 -19.48 -15.60 37.08
CA HIS A 73 -19.67 -15.78 35.64
C HIS A 73 -20.22 -14.53 34.95
N LEU A 74 -21.14 -13.81 35.60
CA LEU A 74 -21.69 -12.58 35.06
C LEU A 74 -20.65 -11.46 35.02
N GLN A 75 -19.80 -11.35 36.03
CA GLN A 75 -18.68 -10.40 36.04
C GLN A 75 -17.65 -10.70 34.95
N ASP A 76 -17.34 -11.97 34.72
CA ASP A 76 -16.44 -12.39 33.63
C ASP A 76 -17.05 -12.10 32.25
N ALA A 77 -18.35 -12.40 32.08
CA ALA A 77 -19.10 -12.04 30.88
C ALA A 77 -19.16 -10.53 30.67
N GLU A 78 -19.31 -9.74 31.73
CA GLU A 78 -19.29 -8.28 31.65
C GLU A 78 -17.92 -7.76 31.19
N ALA A 79 -16.83 -8.25 31.80
CA ALA A 79 -15.47 -7.85 31.44
C ALA A 79 -15.16 -8.17 29.97
N THR A 80 -15.50 -9.38 29.51
CA THR A 80 -15.30 -9.78 28.11
C THR A 80 -16.12 -8.94 27.14
N LEU A 81 -17.36 -8.60 27.47
CA LEU A 81 -18.18 -7.70 26.64
C LEU A 81 -17.64 -6.27 26.61
N GLN A 82 -17.10 -5.77 27.72
CA GLN A 82 -16.45 -4.46 27.76
C GLN A 82 -15.21 -4.42 26.85
N ASP A 83 -14.38 -5.47 26.87
CA ASP A 83 -13.22 -5.60 26.00
C ASP A 83 -13.63 -5.62 24.51
N HIS A 84 -14.65 -6.40 24.17
CA HIS A 84 -15.20 -6.44 22.81
C HIS A 84 -15.78 -5.08 22.38
N LEU A 85 -16.44 -4.35 23.28
CA LEU A 85 -16.97 -3.02 23.00
C LEU A 85 -15.85 -2.01 22.72
N VAL A 86 -14.75 -2.06 23.47
CA VAL A 86 -13.59 -1.20 23.23
C VAL A 86 -12.94 -1.55 21.87
N ALA A 87 -12.75 -2.84 21.58
CA ALA A 87 -12.18 -3.28 20.31
C ALA A 87 -13.04 -2.84 19.10
N THR A 88 -14.35 -3.04 19.16
CA THR A 88 -15.27 -2.65 18.09
C THR A 88 -15.33 -1.13 17.88
N LYS A 89 -15.30 -0.33 18.95
CA LYS A 89 -15.19 1.14 18.83
C LYS A 89 -13.90 1.57 18.15
N TYR A 90 -12.79 0.90 18.45
CA TYR A 90 -11.52 1.17 17.79
C TYR A 90 -11.58 0.82 16.29
N GLU A 91 -12.13 -0.34 15.93
CA GLU A 91 -12.34 -0.73 14.53
C GLU A 91 -13.24 0.26 13.79
N GLU A 92 -14.33 0.71 14.42
CA GLU A 92 -15.21 1.75 13.86
C GLU A 92 -14.44 3.04 13.58
N SER A 93 -13.58 3.47 14.52
CA SER A 93 -12.74 4.66 14.33
C SER A 93 -11.76 4.51 13.15
N LEU A 94 -11.18 3.32 12.96
CA LEU A 94 -10.30 3.02 11.84
C LEU A 94 -11.06 3.06 10.52
N ILE A 95 -12.23 2.42 10.45
CA ILE A 95 -13.08 2.42 9.27
C ILE A 95 -13.46 3.86 8.91
N ASN A 96 -13.87 4.67 9.88
CA ASN A 96 -14.21 6.07 9.65
C ASN A 96 -13.00 6.88 9.14
N GLY A 97 -11.80 6.63 9.68
CA GLY A 97 -10.57 7.21 9.16
C GLY A 97 -10.27 6.82 7.71
N TRP A 98 -10.46 5.54 7.35
CA TRP A 98 -10.30 5.07 5.98
C TRP A 98 -11.35 5.66 5.04
N VAL A 99 -12.61 5.75 5.46
CA VAL A 99 -13.68 6.39 4.67
C VAL A 99 -13.36 7.84 4.40
N GLN A 100 -12.90 8.60 5.40
CA GLN A 100 -12.50 10.00 5.23
C GLN A 100 -11.30 10.15 4.29
N SER A 101 -10.28 9.29 4.43
CA SER A 101 -9.12 9.28 3.54
C SER A 101 -9.50 8.95 2.10
N LEU A 102 -10.38 7.97 1.89
CA LEU A 102 -10.90 7.63 0.57
C LEU A 102 -11.74 8.76 0.00
N GLN A 103 -12.64 9.38 0.76
CA GLN A 103 -13.47 10.50 0.28
C GLN A 103 -12.64 11.73 -0.10
N SER A 104 -11.58 12.04 0.66
CA SER A 104 -10.68 13.16 0.36
C SER A 104 -9.81 12.94 -0.88
N THR A 105 -9.44 11.70 -1.19
CA THR A 105 -8.60 11.37 -2.36
C THR A 105 -9.39 11.08 -3.62
N SER A 106 -10.57 10.45 -3.50
CA SER A 106 -11.29 9.87 -4.64
C SER A 106 -11.98 10.87 -5.57
N GLY A 107 -12.27 12.11 -5.16
CA GLY A 107 -12.96 13.08 -6.01
C GLY A 107 -12.09 13.69 -7.12
N SER A 108 -10.86 14.08 -6.80
CA SER A 108 -9.97 14.82 -7.72
C SER A 108 -8.99 13.91 -8.45
N GLU A 109 -8.45 12.90 -7.75
CA GLU A 109 -7.42 12.04 -8.31
C GLU A 109 -7.97 11.09 -9.37
N THR A 110 -9.17 10.53 -9.16
CA THR A 110 -9.80 9.60 -10.11
C THR A 110 -10.09 10.28 -11.44
N ALA A 111 -10.70 11.47 -11.43
CA ALA A 111 -10.95 12.26 -12.64
C ALA A 111 -9.64 12.65 -13.35
N SER A 112 -8.59 12.98 -12.59
CA SER A 112 -7.27 13.27 -13.16
C SER A 112 -6.62 12.04 -13.80
N LEU A 113 -6.78 10.86 -13.18
CA LEU A 113 -6.26 9.58 -13.64
C LEU A 113 -7.01 9.10 -14.88
N GLU A 114 -8.33 9.26 -14.93
CA GLU A 114 -9.14 8.95 -16.11
C GLU A 114 -8.77 9.83 -17.30
N ARG A 115 -8.57 11.13 -17.07
CA ARG A 115 -8.07 12.05 -18.11
C ARG A 115 -6.69 11.63 -18.61
N LYS A 116 -5.75 11.31 -17.70
CA LYS A 116 -4.40 10.82 -18.06
C LYS A 116 -4.48 9.51 -18.84
N LYS A 117 -5.34 8.57 -18.42
CA LYS A 117 -5.59 7.30 -19.12
C LYS A 117 -6.08 7.57 -20.55
N ALA A 118 -7.07 8.44 -20.72
CA ALA A 118 -7.58 8.80 -22.05
C ALA A 118 -6.49 9.43 -22.95
N GLN A 119 -5.67 10.32 -22.39
CA GLN A 119 -4.53 10.93 -23.11
C GLN A 119 -3.49 9.88 -23.55
N LEU A 120 -3.15 8.93 -22.67
CA LEU A 120 -2.21 7.87 -23.00
C LEU A 120 -2.77 6.93 -24.08
N TYR A 121 -4.06 6.60 -24.03
CA TYR A 121 -4.73 5.81 -25.07
C TYR A 121 -4.74 6.53 -26.42
N ALA A 122 -5.01 7.84 -26.45
CA ALA A 122 -4.95 8.64 -27.67
C ALA A 122 -3.54 8.61 -28.27
N LYS A 123 -2.50 8.88 -27.47
CA LYS A 123 -1.10 8.84 -27.91
C LYS A 123 -0.67 7.45 -28.37
N SER A 124 -1.11 6.39 -27.69
CA SER A 124 -0.82 5.02 -28.10
C SER A 124 -1.37 4.72 -29.49
N LYS A 125 -2.60 5.17 -29.79
CA LYS A 125 -3.20 5.03 -31.12
C LYS A 125 -2.45 5.86 -32.18
N GLU A 126 -2.00 7.06 -31.84
CA GLU A 126 -1.17 7.89 -32.73
C GLU A 126 0.15 7.19 -33.06
N TYR A 127 0.88 6.70 -32.05
CA TYR A 127 2.14 5.97 -32.27
C TYR A 127 1.93 4.69 -33.07
N GLN A 128 0.82 4.00 -32.87
CA GLN A 128 0.50 2.81 -33.67
C GLN A 128 0.27 3.17 -35.15
N LYS A 129 -0.47 4.26 -35.43
CA LYS A 129 -0.64 4.76 -36.80
C LYS A 129 0.67 5.21 -37.43
N GLU A 130 1.53 5.89 -36.68
CA GLU A 130 2.86 6.29 -37.16
C GLU A 130 3.72 5.08 -37.48
N LEU A 131 3.70 4.07 -36.62
CA LEU A 131 4.43 2.82 -36.81
C LEU A 131 3.91 2.07 -38.04
N GLU A 132 2.59 2.00 -38.24
CA GLU A 132 1.98 1.45 -39.45
C GLU A 132 2.38 2.23 -40.70
N LYS A 133 2.40 3.56 -40.65
CA LYS A 133 2.85 4.42 -41.75
C LYS A 133 4.33 4.18 -42.09
N VAL A 134 5.20 4.09 -41.08
CA VAL A 134 6.62 3.78 -41.27
C VAL A 134 6.79 2.39 -41.85
N LYS A 135 6.07 1.39 -41.33
CA LYS A 135 6.07 0.03 -41.88
C LYS A 135 5.60 -0.01 -43.33
N ALA A 136 4.55 0.74 -43.69
CA ALA A 136 4.08 0.82 -45.06
C ALA A 136 5.07 1.52 -46.00
N SER A 137 5.85 2.48 -45.49
CA SER A 137 6.93 3.13 -46.25
C SER A 137 8.21 2.31 -46.35
N MET A 138 8.38 1.29 -45.50
CA MET A 138 9.47 0.33 -45.62
C MET A 138 9.10 -0.75 -46.63
N SER A 139 10.03 -1.10 -47.51
CA SER A 139 9.87 -2.26 -48.38
C SER A 139 9.74 -3.54 -47.52
N PRO A 140 8.80 -4.45 -47.85
CA PRO A 140 8.56 -5.67 -47.07
C PRO A 140 9.76 -6.64 -47.06
N ASP A 141 10.74 -6.42 -47.93
CA ASP A 141 11.91 -7.26 -48.14
C ASP A 141 13.15 -6.78 -47.35
N ARG A 142 13.00 -5.78 -46.47
CA ARG A 142 14.12 -5.27 -45.66
C ARG A 142 14.36 -6.22 -44.48
N PRO A 143 15.55 -6.85 -44.37
CA PRO A 143 15.86 -7.70 -43.23
C PRO A 143 15.85 -6.88 -41.93
N PRO A 144 15.39 -7.47 -40.81
CA PRO A 144 15.40 -6.79 -39.52
C PRO A 144 16.85 -6.52 -39.11
N MET A 145 17.28 -5.26 -39.22
CA MET A 145 18.62 -4.84 -38.80
C MET A 145 18.66 -4.68 -37.28
N THR A 146 19.71 -5.25 -36.68
CA THR A 146 19.96 -5.09 -35.24
C THR A 146 20.58 -3.72 -34.95
N ILE A 147 20.39 -3.18 -33.74
CA ILE A 147 20.92 -1.85 -33.33
C ILE A 147 22.45 -1.75 -33.56
N THR A 148 23.16 -2.84 -33.33
CA THR A 148 24.61 -2.96 -33.56
C THR A 148 24.99 -2.80 -35.02
N GLU A 149 24.22 -3.41 -35.93
CA GLU A 149 24.40 -3.29 -37.38
C GLU A 149 24.10 -1.87 -37.86
N LEU A 150 23.10 -1.22 -37.29
CA LEU A 150 22.75 0.16 -37.61
C LEU A 150 23.84 1.15 -37.16
N ALA A 151 24.44 0.91 -35.98
CA ALA A 151 25.61 1.65 -35.52
C ALA A 151 26.81 1.46 -36.45
N ALA A 152 27.11 0.21 -36.83
CA ALA A 152 28.16 -0.11 -37.79
C ALA A 152 27.92 0.58 -39.15
N TYR A 153 26.67 0.60 -39.63
CA TYR A 153 26.30 1.27 -40.88
C TYR A 153 26.48 2.78 -40.80
N LYS A 154 26.11 3.41 -39.67
CA LYS A 154 26.34 4.84 -39.42
C LYS A 154 27.83 5.19 -39.44
N ASP A 155 28.67 4.36 -38.84
CA ASP A 155 30.11 4.59 -38.82
C ASP A 155 30.73 4.40 -40.21
N GLN A 156 30.26 3.43 -40.99
CA GLN A 156 30.63 3.30 -42.41
C GLN A 156 30.21 4.54 -43.21
N LEU A 157 29.00 5.06 -42.98
CA LEU A 157 28.48 6.24 -43.66
C LEU A 157 29.33 7.48 -43.37
N LYS A 158 29.72 7.68 -42.11
CA LYS A 158 30.64 8.76 -41.70
C LYS A 158 32.00 8.65 -42.38
N LYS A 159 32.58 7.44 -42.46
CA LYS A 159 33.85 7.21 -43.17
C LYS A 159 33.71 7.57 -44.65
N LYS A 160 32.63 7.13 -45.30
CA LYS A 160 32.33 7.47 -46.70
C LYS A 160 32.12 8.96 -46.92
N GLU A 161 31.49 9.65 -45.99
CA GLU A 161 31.30 11.09 -46.04
C GLU A 161 32.62 11.86 -45.93
N GLN A 162 33.53 11.42 -45.05
CA GLN A 162 34.90 11.96 -44.97
C GLN A 162 35.69 11.71 -46.27
N GLU A 163 35.62 10.51 -46.83
CA GLU A 163 36.21 10.19 -48.13
C GLU A 163 35.66 11.11 -49.23
N LEU A 164 34.35 11.32 -49.28
CA LEU A 164 33.72 12.22 -50.25
C LEU A 164 34.14 13.67 -50.05
N LYS A 165 34.27 14.13 -48.81
CA LYS A 165 34.73 15.49 -48.49
C LYS A 165 36.15 15.73 -48.99
N THR A 166 37.06 14.78 -48.73
CA THR A 166 38.45 14.89 -49.22
C THR A 166 38.53 14.82 -50.75
N LYS A 167 37.75 13.94 -51.39
CA LYS A 167 37.66 13.87 -52.86
C LYS A 167 37.09 15.16 -53.46
N ARG A 168 36.04 15.74 -52.87
CA ARG A 168 35.48 17.03 -53.29
C ARG A 168 36.48 18.16 -53.15
N ALA A 169 37.20 18.22 -52.04
CA ALA A 169 38.26 19.22 -51.83
C ALA A 169 39.38 19.09 -52.86
N LYS A 170 39.79 17.85 -53.22
CA LYS A 170 40.75 17.60 -54.30
C LYS A 170 40.21 18.10 -55.64
N ILE A 171 38.99 17.72 -56.01
CA ILE A 171 38.37 18.16 -57.26
C ILE A 171 38.30 19.69 -57.32
N GLN A 172 37.92 20.34 -56.23
CA GLN A 172 37.88 21.80 -56.13
C GLN A 172 39.27 22.45 -56.27
N ALA A 173 40.32 21.84 -55.72
CA ALA A 173 41.70 22.32 -55.90
C ALA A 173 42.19 22.19 -57.34
N TYR A 174 41.65 21.24 -58.11
CA TYR A 174 41.94 21.09 -59.54
C TYR A 174 40.97 21.87 -60.45
N GLN A 175 39.92 22.51 -59.91
CA GLN A 175 39.07 23.40 -60.68
C GLN A 175 39.84 24.67 -61.03
N GLY A 176 40.24 24.79 -62.31
CA GLY A 176 40.99 25.93 -62.85
C GLY A 176 42.36 25.57 -63.41
N LEU A 177 42.87 24.36 -63.17
CA LEU A 177 44.06 23.87 -63.86
C LEU A 177 43.66 23.27 -65.23
N PRO A 178 44.45 23.50 -66.29
CA PRO A 178 44.24 22.82 -67.55
C PRO A 178 44.31 21.29 -67.34
N PRO A 179 43.46 20.51 -68.01
CA PRO A 179 43.39 19.05 -67.84
C PRO A 179 44.70 18.33 -68.20
N ASN A 180 45.60 18.97 -68.95
CA ASN A 180 46.92 18.44 -69.31
C ASN A 180 48.01 19.04 -68.41
N VAL A 181 48.74 18.16 -67.71
CA VAL A 181 49.81 18.53 -66.75
C VAL A 181 50.93 19.33 -67.43
N ASP A 182 51.25 19.00 -68.69
CA ASP A 182 52.30 19.70 -69.44
C ASP A 182 51.91 21.14 -69.82
N LEU A 183 50.62 21.37 -70.10
CA LEU A 183 50.10 22.71 -70.38
C LEU A 183 50.10 23.58 -69.11
N ALA A 184 49.72 22.99 -67.97
CA ALA A 184 49.79 23.66 -66.67
C ALA A 184 51.25 24.06 -66.29
N ARG A 185 52.24 23.23 -66.63
CA ARG A 185 53.66 23.56 -66.42
C ARG A 185 54.11 24.75 -67.26
N LEU A 186 53.67 24.80 -68.53
CA LEU A 186 54.01 25.89 -69.43
C LEU A 186 53.35 27.21 -69.01
N GLU A 187 52.07 27.19 -68.62
CA GLU A 187 51.37 28.37 -68.09
C GLU A 187 52.01 28.88 -66.80
N LEU A 188 52.44 27.99 -65.89
CA LEU A 188 53.14 28.35 -64.67
C LEU A 188 54.50 29.02 -64.97
N GLN A 189 55.23 28.52 -65.97
CA GLN A 189 56.48 29.13 -66.40
C GLN A 189 56.25 30.52 -67.00
N ASN A 190 55.25 30.69 -67.88
CA ASN A 190 54.87 31.98 -68.44
C ASN A 190 54.48 32.99 -67.34
N ALA A 191 53.67 32.56 -66.36
CA ALA A 191 53.27 33.42 -65.25
C ALA A 191 54.46 33.85 -64.37
N ARG A 192 55.47 32.98 -64.20
CA ARG A 192 56.72 33.33 -63.49
C ARG A 192 57.53 34.36 -64.26
N ASP A 193 57.65 34.18 -65.57
CA ASP A 193 58.39 35.12 -66.43
C ASP A 193 57.71 36.50 -66.44
N GLU A 194 56.38 36.55 -66.50
CA GLU A 194 55.61 37.79 -66.35
C GLU A 194 55.80 38.44 -64.98
N TYR A 195 55.80 37.64 -63.90
CA TYR A 195 56.05 38.14 -62.55
C TYR A 195 57.45 38.76 -62.41
N VAL A 196 58.48 38.12 -62.96
CA VAL A 196 59.85 38.67 -62.95
C VAL A 196 59.92 39.97 -63.74
N LYS A 197 59.26 40.06 -64.91
CA LYS A 197 59.16 41.31 -65.68
C LYS A 197 58.50 42.43 -64.87
N LEU A 198 57.43 42.12 -64.14
CA LEU A 198 56.75 43.07 -63.26
C LEU A 198 57.64 43.51 -62.09
N ILE A 199 58.42 42.60 -61.48
CA ILE A 199 59.40 42.95 -60.45
C ILE A 199 60.45 43.92 -61.01
N GLN A 200 61.05 43.60 -62.15
CA GLN A 200 62.07 44.45 -62.76
C GLN A 200 61.52 45.84 -63.10
N LEU A 201 60.27 45.91 -63.55
CA LEU A 201 59.59 47.17 -63.82
C LEU A 201 59.35 47.96 -62.53
N ARG A 202 58.92 47.28 -61.46
CA ARG A 202 58.79 47.89 -60.12
C ARG A 202 60.12 48.41 -59.60
N GLU A 203 61.20 47.64 -59.68
CA GLU A 203 62.54 48.05 -59.25
C GLU A 203 63.06 49.23 -60.07
N ARG A 204 62.84 49.22 -61.39
CA ARG A 204 63.17 50.36 -62.25
C ARG A 204 62.41 51.63 -61.84
N LEU A 205 61.10 51.52 -61.59
CA LEU A 205 60.27 52.64 -61.15
C LEU A 205 60.71 53.17 -59.77
N LEU A 206 60.97 52.27 -58.82
CA LEU A 206 61.49 52.65 -57.50
C LEU A 206 62.87 53.31 -57.60
N GLY A 207 63.75 52.79 -58.46
CA GLY A 207 65.06 53.38 -58.73
C GLY A 207 65.00 54.72 -59.47
N SER A 208 63.97 54.97 -60.30
CA SER A 208 63.74 56.30 -60.89
C SER A 208 63.16 57.28 -59.86
N MET A 209 62.28 56.83 -58.98
CA MET A 209 61.74 57.67 -57.90
C MET A 209 62.84 58.07 -56.90
N ALA A 210 63.73 57.15 -56.52
CA ALA A 210 64.83 57.43 -55.59
C ALA A 210 65.88 58.43 -56.15
N ARG A 211 66.06 58.49 -57.48
CA ARG A 211 66.97 59.43 -58.14
C ARG A 211 66.39 60.83 -58.36
N GLY A 212 65.07 60.98 -58.31
CA GLY A 212 64.38 62.27 -58.47
C GLY A 212 64.19 63.08 -57.18
N VAL A 213 64.72 62.61 -56.05
CA VAL A 213 64.55 63.21 -54.70
C VAL A 213 65.88 63.72 -54.11
N ALA A 214 66.96 63.80 -54.92
CA ALA A 214 68.24 64.39 -54.54
C ALA A 214 68.46 65.74 -55.22
#